data_AF-A0A6C2TY89-F1
#
_entry.id   AF-A0A6C2TY89-F1
#
_cell.length_a   1.000
_cell.length_b   1.000
_cell.length_c   1.000
_cell.angle_alpha   90.00
_cell.angle_beta   90.00
_cell.angle_gamma   90.00
#
_symmetry.space_group_name_H-M   'P 1'
#
loop_
_entity.id
_entity.type
_entity.pdbx_description
1 polymer ?
#
loop_
_entity_poly.entity_id
_entity_poly.type
_entity_poly.pdbx_seq_one_letter_code
_entity_poly.pdbx_strand_id
1 'polypeptide(L)'
;MTPPEEREKVRAQLADNVLYSFPYYDAGSSGQALYTRFFAEYGERMDLVYELLKDTGHPSYGYFVEQGKTVWPERWSAVGDSQIHTCYTGIGAYFIKGFGGIRPDPANPGMKNVIIKPAPVGDLTYANTEFESMYGNIVVNWKREGRGASYHIEIPVNCTAKVYLPSLGKEGVKEAGEMVGVKYLGTEQSEAVGNYVVYRVESGTYDFTVDQMPRIEFPKPLYKGANRSRIGRMNASSMFIETEKLPGFEAFKANDGNPDTCWQAGGVKDQWLEVEWVKPQTFSKVVINEVGNEIKRYKVQAWGGNGWQDLAVGETCGSEKTHAFDAVTASQCRIFIIDASKAASISEFGIF
;
A
#
# COMPACT_ATOMS: atom_id res chain seq x y z
N MET A 1 -20.14 -14.62 -0.26
CA MET A 1 -20.44 -15.00 -1.65
C MET A 1 -19.45 -16.02 -2.18
N THR A 2 -18.14 -15.86 -1.96
CA THR A 2 -17.15 -16.86 -2.37
C THR A 2 -17.37 -18.23 -1.68
N PRO A 3 -17.49 -19.32 -2.44
CA PRO A 3 -17.57 -20.68 -1.90
C PRO A 3 -16.36 -20.99 -1.00
N PRO A 4 -16.53 -21.70 0.14
CA PRO A 4 -15.45 -21.97 1.09
C PRO A 4 -14.15 -22.47 0.46
N GLU A 5 -14.25 -23.39 -0.50
CA GLU A 5 -13.16 -24.05 -1.22
C GLU A 5 -12.36 -23.12 -2.14
N GLU A 6 -12.93 -21.97 -2.53
CA GLU A 6 -12.26 -20.98 -3.39
C GLU A 6 -11.72 -19.78 -2.60
N ARG A 7 -12.03 -19.68 -1.30
CA ARG A 7 -11.65 -18.49 -0.49
C ARG A 7 -10.14 -18.27 -0.44
N GLU A 8 -9.37 -19.35 -0.30
CA GLU A 8 -7.91 -19.25 -0.23
C GLU A 8 -7.33 -18.76 -1.57
N LYS A 9 -7.79 -19.32 -2.69
CA LYS A 9 -7.34 -18.89 -4.03
C LYS A 9 -7.69 -17.43 -4.31
N VAL A 10 -8.91 -17.01 -3.95
CA VAL A 10 -9.34 -15.61 -4.11
C VAL A 10 -8.52 -14.67 -3.22
N ARG A 11 -8.21 -15.06 -1.98
CA ARG A 11 -7.33 -14.28 -1.08
C ARG A 11 -5.90 -14.19 -1.61
N ALA A 12 -5.35 -15.29 -2.12
CA ALA A 12 -4.03 -15.32 -2.73
C ALA A 12 -3.96 -14.41 -3.97
N GLN A 13 -4.97 -14.44 -4.84
CA GLN A 13 -5.05 -13.56 -5.99
C GLN A 13 -5.18 -12.09 -5.58
N LEU A 14 -5.99 -11.79 -4.56
CA LEU A 14 -6.10 -10.42 -4.05
C LEU A 14 -4.76 -9.90 -3.52
N ALA A 15 -4.05 -10.71 -2.74
CA ALA A 15 -2.72 -10.35 -2.24
C ALA A 15 -1.71 -10.17 -3.39
N ASP A 16 -1.75 -11.04 -4.40
CA ASP A 16 -0.88 -10.93 -5.59
C ASP A 16 -1.17 -9.65 -6.39
N ASN A 17 -2.44 -9.30 -6.59
CA ASN A 17 -2.82 -8.06 -7.27
C ASN A 17 -2.27 -6.84 -6.52
N VAL A 18 -2.51 -6.77 -5.20
CA VAL A 18 -2.10 -5.61 -4.39
C VAL A 18 -0.58 -5.48 -4.29
N LEU A 19 0.16 -6.59 -4.29
CA LEU A 19 1.62 -6.56 -4.10
C LEU A 19 2.41 -6.54 -5.41
N TYR A 20 1.90 -7.13 -6.49
CA TYR A 20 2.73 -7.51 -7.63
C TYR A 20 2.09 -7.21 -8.99
N SER A 21 0.95 -7.84 -9.30
CA SER A 21 0.45 -7.87 -10.68
C SER A 21 -0.33 -6.63 -11.09
N PHE A 22 -1.01 -5.97 -10.15
CA PHE A 22 -1.64 -4.67 -10.37
C PHE A 22 -1.71 -3.85 -9.07
N PRO A 23 -0.57 -3.41 -8.53
CA PRO A 23 -0.43 -2.93 -7.16
C PRO A 23 -0.92 -1.49 -6.96
N TYR A 24 -2.13 -1.19 -7.42
CA TYR A 24 -2.77 0.13 -7.35
C TYR A 24 -4.07 0.07 -6.56
N TYR A 25 -4.51 1.24 -6.09
CA TYR A 25 -5.82 1.37 -5.48
C TYR A 25 -6.92 1.34 -6.56
N ASP A 26 -7.21 0.14 -7.07
CA ASP A 26 -8.12 -0.10 -8.19
C ASP A 26 -9.58 -0.29 -7.74
N ALA A 27 -10.13 0.74 -7.10
CA ALA A 27 -11.53 0.76 -6.71
C ALA A 27 -12.18 2.10 -7.09
N GLY A 28 -13.33 2.01 -7.77
CA GLY A 28 -14.24 3.14 -7.95
C GLY A 28 -15.18 3.33 -6.76
N SER A 29 -16.07 4.32 -6.86
CA SER A 29 -16.97 4.75 -5.77
C SER A 29 -17.67 3.60 -5.02
N SER A 30 -18.33 2.69 -5.74
CA SER A 30 -19.06 1.57 -5.11
C SER A 30 -18.14 0.53 -4.46
N GLY A 31 -16.98 0.26 -5.08
CA GLY A 31 -16.03 -0.74 -4.58
C GLY A 31 -15.32 -0.26 -3.32
N GLN A 32 -15.10 1.05 -3.21
CA GLN A 32 -14.27 1.63 -2.17
C GLN A 32 -14.80 1.45 -0.75
N ALA A 33 -16.11 1.65 -0.54
CA ALA A 33 -16.73 1.43 0.76
C ALA A 33 -16.62 -0.03 1.21
N LEU A 34 -16.62 -0.96 0.26
CA LEU A 34 -16.43 -2.39 0.51
C LEU A 34 -14.96 -2.74 0.71
N TYR A 35 -14.06 -2.07 -0.01
CA TYR A 35 -12.63 -2.33 -0.02
C TYR A 35 -12.02 -2.12 1.38
N THR A 36 -12.17 -0.91 1.92
CA THR A 36 -11.63 -0.58 3.26
C THR A 36 -12.29 -1.42 4.35
N ARG A 37 -13.59 -1.70 4.23
CA ARG A 37 -14.33 -2.55 5.16
C ARG A 37 -13.85 -3.99 5.12
N PHE A 38 -13.64 -4.56 3.93
CA PHE A 38 -13.10 -5.91 3.78
C PHE A 38 -11.76 -6.02 4.50
N PHE A 39 -10.83 -5.11 4.20
CA PHE A 39 -9.49 -5.14 4.80
C PHE A 39 -9.48 -4.94 6.31
N ALA A 40 -10.38 -4.10 6.85
CA ALA A 40 -10.43 -3.85 8.29
C ALA A 40 -11.23 -4.90 9.08
N GLU A 41 -12.29 -5.49 8.52
CA GLU A 41 -13.25 -6.30 9.28
C GLU A 41 -13.22 -7.80 8.94
N TYR A 42 -12.80 -8.19 7.73
CA TYR A 42 -12.95 -9.57 7.24
C TYR A 42 -11.66 -10.21 6.76
N GLY A 43 -10.86 -9.47 5.97
CA GLY A 43 -9.56 -9.90 5.48
C GLY A 43 -8.45 -9.64 6.48
N GLU A 44 -8.55 -8.56 7.26
CA GLU A 44 -7.54 -8.13 8.26
C GLU A 44 -6.13 -8.01 7.68
N ARG A 45 -6.03 -7.49 6.46
CA ARG A 45 -4.78 -7.28 5.71
C ARG A 45 -4.38 -5.81 5.65
N MET A 46 -4.17 -5.21 6.82
CA MET A 46 -3.73 -3.82 6.95
C MET A 46 -2.34 -3.60 6.32
N ASP A 47 -1.51 -4.64 6.28
CA ASP A 47 -0.23 -4.69 5.56
C ASP A 47 -0.39 -4.41 4.07
N LEU A 48 -1.42 -4.96 3.44
CA LEU A 48 -1.71 -4.74 2.02
C LEU A 48 -2.22 -3.33 1.74
N VAL A 49 -3.12 -2.82 2.57
CA VAL A 49 -3.61 -1.44 2.41
C VAL A 49 -2.49 -0.43 2.65
N TYR A 50 -1.59 -0.69 3.60
CA TYR A 50 -0.40 0.13 3.79
C TYR A 50 0.44 0.22 2.51
N GLU A 51 0.70 -0.90 1.82
CA GLU A 51 1.45 -0.89 0.55
C GLU A 51 0.76 -0.07 -0.55
N LEU A 52 -0.57 0.04 -0.54
CA LEU A 52 -1.32 0.89 -1.46
C LEU A 52 -1.28 2.37 -1.05
N LEU A 53 -1.39 2.67 0.25
CA LEU A 53 -1.48 4.04 0.75
C LEU A 53 -0.15 4.80 0.76
N LYS A 54 0.98 4.08 0.81
CA LYS A 54 2.30 4.70 0.74
C LYS A 54 2.64 5.22 -0.67
N ASP A 55 1.90 4.79 -1.67
CA ASP A 55 2.14 5.18 -3.06
C ASP A 55 1.80 6.66 -3.28
N THR A 56 2.64 7.32 -4.06
CA THR A 56 2.47 8.73 -4.46
C THR A 56 2.27 8.90 -5.96
N GLY A 57 2.40 7.82 -6.74
CA GLY A 57 2.11 7.80 -8.17
C GLY A 57 0.62 7.63 -8.48
N HIS A 58 0.22 7.95 -9.72
CA HIS A 58 -1.15 7.73 -10.16
C HIS A 58 -1.40 6.24 -10.46
N PRO A 59 -2.56 5.65 -10.04
CA PRO A 59 -3.63 6.21 -9.21
C PRO A 59 -3.46 5.89 -7.71
N SER A 60 -3.38 6.92 -6.86
CA SER A 60 -3.29 6.75 -5.41
C SER A 60 -3.80 7.98 -4.63
N TYR A 61 -3.96 7.83 -3.32
CA TYR A 61 -4.18 8.98 -2.43
C TYR A 61 -2.95 9.88 -2.33
N GLY A 62 -1.75 9.30 -2.30
CA GLY A 62 -0.52 10.09 -2.28
C GLY A 62 -0.39 10.94 -3.55
N TYR A 63 -0.87 10.46 -4.70
CA TYR A 63 -0.95 11.27 -5.91
C TYR A 63 -1.81 12.52 -5.72
N PHE A 64 -2.97 12.43 -5.05
CA PHE A 64 -3.74 13.64 -4.75
C PHE A 64 -2.96 14.63 -3.88
N VAL A 65 -2.21 14.13 -2.90
CA VAL A 65 -1.36 14.95 -2.03
C VAL A 65 -0.22 15.60 -2.82
N GLU A 66 0.48 14.85 -3.67
CA GLU A 66 1.53 15.37 -4.56
C GLU A 66 1.01 16.41 -5.55
N GLN A 67 -0.23 16.28 -6.00
CA GLN A 67 -0.92 17.29 -6.82
C GLN A 67 -1.42 18.50 -6.03
N GLY A 68 -1.08 18.61 -4.73
CA GLY A 68 -1.46 19.72 -3.86
C GLY A 68 -2.94 19.78 -3.53
N LYS A 69 -3.69 18.67 -3.66
CA LYS A 69 -5.12 18.63 -3.33
C LYS A 69 -5.30 18.59 -1.82
N THR A 70 -6.21 19.43 -1.32
CA THR A 70 -6.62 19.49 0.09
C THR A 70 -7.96 18.81 0.36
N VAL A 71 -8.59 18.29 -0.69
CA VAL A 71 -9.88 17.59 -0.71
C VAL A 71 -9.82 16.48 -1.77
N TRP A 72 -10.77 15.54 -1.75
CA TRP A 72 -10.79 14.43 -2.70
C TRP A 72 -11.44 14.82 -4.04
N PRO A 73 -10.72 14.73 -5.19
CA PRO A 73 -11.33 14.92 -6.51
C PRO A 73 -12.32 13.80 -6.84
N GLU A 74 -13.10 13.95 -7.91
CA GLU A 74 -13.97 12.85 -8.39
C GLU A 74 -13.20 11.68 -9.01
N ARG A 75 -12.02 11.96 -9.57
CA ARG A 75 -11.25 11.00 -10.38
C ARG A 75 -9.82 10.87 -9.87
N TRP A 76 -9.26 9.66 -9.95
CA TRP A 76 -7.87 9.37 -9.61
C TRP A 76 -6.84 10.18 -10.40
N SER A 77 -7.16 10.57 -11.63
CA SER A 77 -6.33 11.44 -12.47
C SER A 77 -6.27 12.88 -11.96
N ALA A 78 -7.11 13.23 -10.99
CA ALA A 78 -7.24 14.56 -10.38
C ALA A 78 -7.65 15.67 -11.38
N VAL A 79 -8.15 15.29 -12.56
CA VAL A 79 -8.71 16.18 -13.58
C VAL A 79 -10.24 16.10 -13.62
N GLY A 80 -10.86 17.09 -14.26
CA GLY A 80 -12.30 17.24 -14.39
C GLY A 80 -12.89 18.30 -13.46
N ASP A 81 -14.17 18.58 -13.63
CA ASP A 81 -14.83 19.72 -12.99
C ASP A 81 -14.94 19.59 -11.47
N SER A 82 -15.28 18.39 -10.98
CA SER A 82 -15.48 18.14 -9.55
C SER A 82 -14.15 17.83 -8.85
N GLN A 83 -13.68 18.80 -8.08
CA GLN A 83 -12.46 18.69 -7.27
C GLN A 83 -12.76 18.42 -5.79
N ILE A 84 -14.03 18.27 -5.41
CA ILE A 84 -14.50 17.90 -4.07
C ILE A 84 -15.63 16.87 -4.19
N HIS A 85 -15.32 15.60 -3.95
CA HIS A 85 -16.23 14.50 -4.19
C HIS A 85 -16.17 13.44 -3.09
N THR A 86 -17.28 12.76 -2.85
CA THR A 86 -17.43 11.86 -1.71
C THR A 86 -16.94 10.44 -1.97
N CYS A 87 -16.66 10.08 -3.23
CA CYS A 87 -16.26 8.72 -3.63
C CYS A 87 -15.08 8.19 -2.81
N TYR A 88 -14.09 9.06 -2.49
CA TYR A 88 -12.87 8.64 -1.81
C TYR A 88 -12.88 8.74 -0.27
N THR A 89 -14.02 9.10 0.34
CA THR A 89 -14.09 9.45 1.78
C THR A 89 -13.96 8.26 2.74
N GLY A 90 -14.19 7.03 2.27
CA GLY A 90 -14.17 5.82 3.11
C GLY A 90 -12.83 5.53 3.79
N ILE A 91 -11.74 6.17 3.34
CA ILE A 91 -10.41 6.01 3.93
C ILE A 91 -10.30 6.60 5.34
N GLY A 92 -11.06 7.65 5.67
CA GLY A 92 -11.02 8.24 7.02
C GLY A 92 -11.41 7.24 8.10
N ALA A 93 -12.51 6.50 7.88
CA ALA A 93 -12.93 5.42 8.78
C ALA A 93 -11.93 4.26 8.83
N TYR A 94 -11.16 4.04 7.76
CA TYR A 94 -10.14 3.01 7.70
C TYR A 94 -8.97 3.32 8.65
N PHE A 95 -8.52 4.56 8.76
CA PHE A 95 -7.44 4.89 9.71
C PHE A 95 -7.84 4.55 11.16
N ILE A 96 -9.10 4.79 11.53
CA ILE A 96 -9.64 4.47 12.86
C ILE A 96 -9.74 2.96 13.08
N LYS A 97 -10.38 2.24 12.15
CA LYS A 97 -10.65 0.80 12.29
C LYS A 97 -9.43 -0.08 11.98
N GLY A 98 -8.61 0.31 11.03
CA GLY A 98 -7.46 -0.42 10.52
C GLY A 98 -6.23 -0.21 11.39
N PHE A 99 -5.50 0.89 11.18
CA PHE A 99 -4.26 1.18 11.90
C PHE A 99 -4.48 1.48 13.38
N GLY A 100 -5.49 2.29 13.72
CA GLY A 100 -5.89 2.55 15.11
C GLY A 100 -6.57 1.35 15.78
N GLY A 101 -7.20 0.49 14.99
CA GLY A 101 -7.75 -0.77 15.47
C GLY A 101 -9.06 -0.66 16.26
N ILE A 102 -9.72 0.50 16.33
CA ILE A 102 -10.97 0.67 17.07
C ILE A 102 -12.14 0.17 16.22
N ARG A 103 -12.75 -0.95 16.61
CA ARG A 103 -13.80 -1.60 15.84
C ARG A 103 -15.02 -1.94 16.72
N PRO A 104 -16.25 -1.82 16.19
CA PRO A 104 -17.41 -2.30 16.92
C PRO A 104 -17.36 -3.83 17.06
N ASP A 105 -17.81 -4.37 18.20
CA ASP A 105 -18.05 -5.80 18.34
C ASP A 105 -19.27 -6.20 17.47
N PRO A 106 -19.11 -7.06 16.44
CA PRO A 106 -20.22 -7.49 15.61
C PRO A 106 -21.31 -8.24 16.38
N ALA A 107 -20.97 -8.89 17.49
CA ALA A 107 -21.93 -9.61 18.32
C ALA A 107 -22.69 -8.68 19.28
N ASN A 108 -22.14 -7.50 19.59
CA ASN A 108 -22.70 -6.56 20.55
C ASN A 108 -22.52 -5.11 20.03
N PRO A 109 -23.31 -4.69 19.03
CA PRO A 109 -23.14 -3.39 18.39
C PRO A 109 -23.40 -2.22 19.35
N GLY A 110 -22.88 -1.04 18.99
CA GLY A 110 -23.09 0.20 19.73
C GLY A 110 -21.90 0.66 20.57
N MET A 111 -20.72 0.04 20.44
CA MET A 111 -19.47 0.40 21.14
C MET A 111 -19.45 0.19 22.66
N LYS A 112 -20.48 -0.43 23.24
CA LYS A 112 -20.43 -0.87 24.65
C LYS A 112 -19.43 -2.02 24.86
N ASN A 113 -19.30 -2.87 23.85
CA ASN A 113 -18.20 -3.82 23.73
C ASN A 113 -17.42 -3.44 22.48
N VAL A 114 -16.12 -3.17 22.65
CA VAL A 114 -15.26 -2.70 21.56
C VAL A 114 -14.14 -3.71 21.30
N ILE A 115 -13.75 -3.85 20.04
CA ILE A 115 -12.55 -4.56 19.63
C ILE A 115 -11.46 -3.52 19.44
N ILE A 116 -10.33 -3.71 20.14
CA ILE A 116 -9.12 -2.90 19.98
C ILE A 116 -8.05 -3.79 19.35
N LYS A 117 -7.81 -3.59 18.07
CA LYS A 117 -6.93 -4.44 17.24
C LYS A 117 -6.01 -3.60 16.35
N PRO A 118 -5.06 -2.86 16.96
CA PRO A 118 -4.13 -1.99 16.24
C PRO A 118 -3.20 -2.79 15.31
N ALA A 119 -2.82 -2.18 14.20
CA ALA A 119 -2.03 -2.83 13.15
C ALA A 119 -0.74 -2.04 12.85
N PRO A 120 0.33 -2.24 13.65
CA PRO A 120 1.64 -1.70 13.35
C PRO A 120 2.26 -2.47 12.17
N VAL A 121 1.97 -2.03 10.94
CA VAL A 121 2.43 -2.66 9.68
C VAL A 121 3.41 -1.75 8.93
N GLY A 122 4.11 -2.31 7.94
CA GLY A 122 5.04 -1.53 7.12
C GLY A 122 6.13 -0.85 7.94
N ASP A 123 6.45 0.39 7.59
CA ASP A 123 7.39 1.24 8.35
C ASP A 123 6.71 2.17 9.38
N LEU A 124 5.38 2.12 9.51
CA LEU A 124 4.64 2.99 10.43
C LEU A 124 5.22 2.90 11.85
N THR A 125 5.63 4.04 12.39
CA THR A 125 6.30 4.08 13.70
C THR A 125 5.34 4.29 14.86
N TYR A 126 4.21 4.95 14.63
CA TYR A 126 3.16 5.17 15.63
C TYR A 126 1.82 5.48 14.96
N ALA A 127 0.73 5.33 15.72
CA ALA A 127 -0.56 5.96 15.41
C ALA A 127 -1.27 6.33 16.71
N ASN A 128 -1.89 7.52 16.72
CA ASN A 128 -2.73 7.99 17.82
C ASN A 128 -4.15 8.11 17.29
N THR A 129 -5.08 7.40 17.91
CA THR A 129 -6.46 7.31 17.45
C THR A 129 -7.41 7.53 18.60
N GLU A 130 -8.38 8.42 18.40
CA GLU A 130 -9.48 8.68 19.32
C GLU A 130 -10.80 8.51 18.58
N PHE A 131 -11.76 7.86 19.22
CA PHE A 131 -13.11 7.73 18.71
C PHE A 131 -14.13 8.11 19.80
N GLU A 132 -14.91 9.15 19.53
CA GLU A 132 -16.01 9.58 20.41
C GLU A 132 -17.21 8.63 20.23
N SER A 133 -17.52 7.87 21.27
CA SER A 133 -18.70 7.01 21.32
C SER A 133 -19.80 7.62 22.18
N MET A 134 -21.00 7.03 22.17
CA MET A 134 -22.08 7.43 23.08
C MET A 134 -21.76 7.21 24.58
N TYR A 135 -20.69 6.48 24.89
CA TYR A 135 -20.24 6.21 26.26
C TYR A 135 -19.02 7.06 26.67
N GLY A 136 -18.49 7.89 25.77
CA GLY A 136 -17.25 8.64 25.93
C GLY A 136 -16.18 8.21 24.94
N ASN A 137 -14.97 8.74 25.14
CA ASN A 137 -13.86 8.56 24.21
C ASN A 137 -13.22 7.19 24.37
N ILE A 138 -12.87 6.57 23.25
CA ILE A 138 -12.06 5.38 23.16
C ILE A 138 -10.74 5.81 22.55
N VAL A 139 -9.64 5.65 23.28
CA VAL A 139 -8.29 6.06 22.84
C VAL A 139 -7.45 4.82 22.60
N VAL A 140 -6.73 4.81 21.48
CA VAL A 140 -5.73 3.80 21.14
C VAL A 140 -4.53 4.50 20.53
N ASN A 141 -3.47 4.62 21.31
CA ASN A 141 -2.19 5.13 20.85
C ASN A 141 -1.19 3.99 20.90
N TRP A 142 -0.47 3.76 19.81
CA TRP A 142 0.61 2.79 19.79
C TRP A 142 1.85 3.37 19.18
N LYS A 143 3.01 2.91 19.65
CA LYS A 143 4.32 3.34 19.16
C LYS A 143 5.27 2.16 19.14
N ARG A 144 6.00 2.00 18.04
CA ARG A 144 7.05 0.99 17.92
C ARG A 144 8.31 1.45 18.66
N GLU A 145 8.90 0.54 19.43
CA GLU A 145 10.06 0.79 20.27
C GLU A 145 11.09 -0.33 20.08
N GLY A 146 12.08 -0.08 19.23
CA GLY A 146 13.08 -1.09 18.86
C GLY A 146 12.43 -2.30 18.19
N ARG A 147 12.45 -3.46 18.87
CA ARG A 147 11.78 -4.69 18.38
C ARG A 147 10.35 -4.86 18.90
N GLY A 148 9.95 -4.03 19.86
CA GLY A 148 8.67 -4.10 20.55
C GLY A 148 7.76 -2.91 20.23
N ALA A 149 6.75 -2.71 21.07
CA ALA A 149 5.84 -1.58 20.98
C ALA A 149 5.20 -1.24 22.33
N SER A 150 4.84 0.01 22.52
CA SER A 150 4.01 0.50 23.63
C SER A 150 2.60 0.83 23.13
N TYR A 151 1.60 0.61 23.99
CA TYR A 151 0.18 0.83 23.69
C TYR A 151 -0.48 1.51 24.88
N HIS A 152 -1.08 2.66 24.64
CA HIS A 152 -1.94 3.38 25.58
C HIS A 152 -3.39 3.24 25.13
N ILE A 153 -4.23 2.64 25.98
CA ILE A 153 -5.61 2.31 25.66
C ILE A 153 -6.53 2.85 26.75
N GLU A 154 -7.53 3.65 26.36
CA GLU A 154 -8.56 4.16 27.26
C GLU A 154 -9.93 3.59 26.86
N ILE A 155 -10.59 2.92 27.80
CA ILE A 155 -11.92 2.35 27.65
C ILE A 155 -12.90 3.11 28.55
N PRO A 156 -13.97 3.70 28.00
CA PRO A 156 -14.91 4.50 28.78
C PRO A 156 -15.66 3.67 29.82
N VAL A 157 -16.18 4.34 30.84
CA VAL A 157 -16.99 3.71 31.90
C VAL A 157 -18.17 2.93 31.31
N ASN A 158 -18.56 1.84 31.99
CA ASN A 158 -19.67 0.95 31.57
C ASN A 158 -19.43 0.25 30.20
N CYS A 159 -18.19 0.26 29.70
CA CYS A 159 -17.78 -0.47 28.50
C CYS A 159 -16.75 -1.55 28.84
N THR A 160 -16.59 -2.50 27.93
CA THR A 160 -15.49 -3.49 27.98
C THR A 160 -14.85 -3.61 26.61
N ALA A 161 -13.60 -4.07 26.57
CA ALA A 161 -12.89 -4.24 25.31
C ALA A 161 -12.24 -5.62 25.18
N LYS A 162 -12.18 -6.11 23.94
CA LYS A 162 -11.28 -7.19 23.55
C LYS A 162 -10.06 -6.57 22.88
N VAL A 163 -8.93 -6.63 23.58
CA VAL A 163 -7.67 -6.01 23.16
C VAL A 163 -6.78 -7.07 22.55
N TYR A 164 -6.23 -6.76 21.38
CA TYR A 164 -5.35 -7.60 20.60
C TYR A 164 -4.00 -6.90 20.47
N LEU A 165 -2.96 -7.46 21.08
CA LEU A 165 -1.62 -6.88 21.06
C LEU A 165 -0.70 -7.72 20.17
N PRO A 166 -0.13 -7.16 19.09
CA PRO A 166 0.87 -7.84 18.27
C PRO A 166 2.07 -8.26 19.11
N SER A 167 2.25 -9.55 19.36
CA SER A 167 3.35 -10.09 20.18
C SER A 167 3.62 -11.55 19.79
N LEU A 168 4.86 -12.02 19.99
CA LEU A 168 5.21 -13.42 19.79
C LEU A 168 4.52 -14.37 20.77
N GLY A 169 4.17 -13.88 21.97
CA GLY A 169 3.61 -14.71 23.04
C GLY A 169 3.15 -13.88 24.23
N LYS A 170 2.43 -14.52 25.14
CA LYS A 170 1.86 -13.88 26.33
C LYS A 170 2.95 -13.31 27.24
N GLU A 171 4.08 -14.01 27.34
CA GLU A 171 5.21 -13.67 28.21
C GLU A 171 5.87 -12.34 27.84
N GLY A 172 5.74 -11.94 26.56
CA GLY A 172 6.27 -10.69 26.03
C GLY A 172 5.39 -9.46 26.30
N VAL A 173 4.18 -9.65 26.83
CA VAL A 173 3.23 -8.57 27.11
C VAL A 173 3.24 -8.23 28.59
N LYS A 174 3.46 -6.95 28.91
CA LYS A 174 3.38 -6.41 30.27
C LYS A 174 2.42 -5.23 30.31
N GLU A 175 1.78 -5.04 31.44
CA GLU A 175 0.98 -3.85 31.75
C GLU A 175 1.71 -3.08 32.87
N ALA A 176 1.68 -1.75 32.82
CA ALA A 176 2.48 -0.91 33.72
C ALA A 176 2.01 -0.93 35.18
N GLY A 177 0.73 -1.20 35.42
CA GLY A 177 0.11 -1.34 36.73
C GLY A 177 -0.16 -2.80 37.12
N GLU A 178 -1.16 -2.97 37.99
CA GLU A 178 -1.70 -4.30 38.28
C GLU A 178 -2.69 -4.70 37.19
N MET A 179 -2.68 -5.98 36.79
CA MET A 179 -3.59 -6.57 35.79
C MET A 179 -5.06 -6.67 36.28
N VAL A 180 -5.53 -5.70 37.07
CA VAL A 180 -6.89 -5.58 37.56
C VAL A 180 -7.81 -5.27 36.39
N GLY A 181 -8.87 -6.08 36.24
CA GLY A 181 -9.78 -5.97 35.10
C GLY A 181 -9.22 -6.52 33.79
N VAL A 182 -8.00 -7.07 33.77
CA VAL A 182 -7.37 -7.65 32.56
C VAL A 182 -7.39 -9.18 32.62
N LYS A 183 -8.08 -9.82 31.67
CA LYS A 183 -8.19 -11.28 31.56
C LYS A 183 -7.61 -11.77 30.24
N TYR A 184 -6.58 -12.61 30.30
CA TYR A 184 -6.03 -13.28 29.13
C TYR A 184 -7.06 -14.24 28.49
N LEU A 185 -7.22 -14.17 27.16
CA LEU A 185 -8.15 -14.98 26.38
C LEU A 185 -7.48 -15.97 25.42
N GLY A 186 -6.21 -15.78 25.08
CA GLY A 186 -5.51 -16.64 24.12
C GLY A 186 -4.65 -15.87 23.13
N THR A 187 -4.37 -16.51 22.00
CA THR A 187 -3.67 -15.91 20.86
C THR A 187 -4.47 -16.08 19.58
N GLU A 188 -4.27 -15.18 18.62
CA GLU A 188 -4.91 -15.23 17.31
C GLU A 188 -3.89 -14.94 16.20
N GLN A 189 -3.81 -15.83 15.20
CA GLN A 189 -2.91 -15.63 14.06
C GLN A 189 -3.43 -14.50 13.15
N SER A 190 -2.51 -13.74 12.58
CA SER A 190 -2.82 -12.65 11.67
C SER A 190 -1.84 -12.63 10.50
N GLU A 191 -2.35 -12.56 9.28
CA GLU A 191 -1.49 -12.40 8.10
C GLU A 191 -0.83 -11.02 8.05
N ALA A 192 -1.45 -9.98 8.66
CA ALA A 192 -0.92 -8.62 8.63
C ALA A 192 0.17 -8.35 9.69
N VAL A 193 0.07 -8.97 10.86
CA VAL A 193 1.01 -8.70 11.98
C VAL A 193 1.60 -9.97 12.60
N GLY A 194 1.35 -11.14 12.02
CA GLY A 194 1.83 -12.45 12.48
C GLY A 194 0.97 -13.06 13.57
N ASN A 195 0.95 -12.48 14.76
CA ASN A 195 0.24 -13.01 15.92
C ASN A 195 -0.22 -11.91 16.86
N TYR A 196 -1.44 -12.06 17.38
CA TYR A 196 -1.99 -11.27 18.47
C TYR A 196 -2.05 -12.08 19.76
N VAL A 197 -1.75 -11.44 20.87
CA VAL A 197 -2.09 -11.88 22.23
C VAL A 197 -3.37 -11.15 22.64
N VAL A 198 -4.37 -11.90 23.09
CA VAL A 198 -5.74 -11.40 23.26
C VAL A 198 -6.10 -11.30 24.73
N TYR A 199 -6.63 -10.15 25.13
CA TYR A 199 -7.13 -9.86 26.47
C TYR A 199 -8.57 -9.35 26.43
N ARG A 200 -9.33 -9.61 27.48
CA ARG A 200 -10.52 -8.84 27.84
C ARG A 200 -10.12 -7.82 28.89
N VAL A 201 -10.51 -6.57 28.70
CA VAL A 201 -10.33 -5.50 29.67
C VAL A 201 -11.66 -4.85 30.03
N GLU A 202 -11.77 -4.34 31.25
CA GLU A 202 -12.90 -3.53 31.70
C GLU A 202 -12.69 -2.05 31.34
N SER A 203 -13.53 -1.15 31.86
CA SER A 203 -13.31 0.28 31.71
C SER A 203 -12.08 0.73 32.49
N GLY A 204 -11.28 1.61 31.91
CA GLY A 204 -10.06 2.11 32.53
C GLY A 204 -9.02 2.55 31.51
N THR A 205 -7.87 2.95 32.03
CA THR A 205 -6.68 3.31 31.26
C THR A 205 -5.64 2.22 31.44
N TYR A 206 -5.06 1.77 30.33
CA TYR A 206 -4.11 0.67 30.30
C TYR A 206 -2.88 1.05 29.50
N ASP A 207 -1.70 0.77 30.05
CA ASP A 207 -0.42 0.99 29.39
C ASP A 207 0.28 -0.36 29.19
N PHE A 208 0.15 -0.92 28.00
CA PHE A 208 0.80 -2.18 27.63
C PHE A 208 2.15 -1.93 26.97
N THR A 209 3.07 -2.85 27.22
CA THR A 209 4.34 -2.97 26.50
C THR A 209 4.47 -4.37 25.94
N VAL A 210 4.98 -4.44 24.71
CA VAL A 210 5.37 -5.67 24.03
C VAL A 210 6.87 -5.62 23.82
N ASP A 211 7.60 -6.64 24.27
CA ASP A 211 9.06 -6.73 24.11
C ASP A 211 9.50 -6.99 22.66
N GLN A 212 8.75 -7.82 21.95
CA GLN A 212 9.03 -8.23 20.59
C GLN A 212 7.74 -8.48 19.78
N MET A 213 7.55 -7.69 18.73
CA MET A 213 6.50 -7.91 17.74
C MET A 213 6.89 -9.03 16.75
N PRO A 214 5.90 -9.74 16.18
CA PRO A 214 6.16 -10.69 15.10
C PRO A 214 6.67 -9.99 13.84
N ARG A 215 7.40 -10.74 13.01
CA ARG A 215 7.80 -10.32 11.66
C ARG A 215 6.99 -11.11 10.65
N ILE A 216 6.43 -10.41 9.66
CA ILE A 216 5.71 -11.05 8.54
C ILE A 216 6.57 -11.04 7.29
N GLU A 217 6.34 -12.02 6.42
CA GLU A 217 6.86 -12.02 5.06
C GLU A 217 5.70 -12.07 4.07
N PHE A 218 5.75 -11.20 3.06
CA PHE A 218 4.79 -11.27 1.97
C PHE A 218 4.94 -12.55 1.15
N PRO A 219 3.82 -13.13 0.66
CA PRO A 219 3.85 -14.30 -0.21
C PRO A 219 4.62 -14.00 -1.49
N LYS A 220 5.23 -15.01 -2.11
CA LYS A 220 5.90 -14.84 -3.42
C LYS A 220 4.86 -14.53 -4.52
N PRO A 221 5.21 -13.76 -5.56
CA PRO A 221 4.31 -13.50 -6.67
C PRO A 221 3.84 -14.79 -7.36
N LEU A 222 2.61 -14.79 -7.85
CA LEU A 222 2.05 -15.87 -8.66
C LEU A 222 2.72 -15.93 -10.04
N TYR A 223 3.06 -14.78 -10.62
CA TYR A 223 3.83 -14.71 -11.86
C TYR A 223 5.21 -15.37 -11.71
N LYS A 224 5.55 -16.28 -12.64
CA LYS A 224 6.80 -17.05 -12.64
C LYS A 224 7.73 -16.76 -13.82
N GLY A 225 7.38 -15.79 -14.68
CA GLY A 225 8.20 -15.46 -15.83
C GLY A 225 9.45 -14.64 -15.47
N ALA A 226 10.27 -14.36 -16.48
CA ALA A 226 11.55 -13.68 -16.30
C ALA A 226 11.42 -12.15 -16.22
N ASN A 227 10.40 -11.55 -16.83
CA ASN A 227 10.23 -10.10 -16.85
C ASN A 227 9.84 -9.59 -15.46
N ARG A 228 10.78 -8.94 -14.76
CA ARG A 228 10.60 -8.40 -13.42
C ARG A 228 9.66 -7.20 -13.40
N SER A 229 9.46 -6.48 -14.50
CA SER A 229 8.51 -5.37 -14.52
C SER A 229 7.08 -5.82 -14.25
N ARG A 230 6.73 -7.08 -14.56
CA ARG A 230 5.38 -7.66 -14.35
C ARG A 230 5.01 -7.96 -12.89
N ILE A 231 5.94 -7.77 -11.96
CA ILE A 231 5.72 -7.94 -10.51
C ILE A 231 6.06 -6.67 -9.73
N GLY A 232 6.10 -5.53 -10.42
CA GLY A 232 6.36 -4.23 -9.83
C GLY A 232 5.28 -3.22 -10.21
N ARG A 233 5.16 -2.19 -9.37
CA ARG A 233 4.33 -1.02 -9.62
C ARG A 233 5.02 -0.12 -10.62
N MET A 234 4.31 0.33 -11.64
CA MET A 234 4.77 1.33 -12.59
C MET A 234 4.36 2.73 -12.14
N ASN A 235 5.32 3.64 -12.07
CA ASN A 235 5.12 5.04 -11.75
C ASN A 235 5.72 5.91 -12.86
N ALA A 236 5.23 7.14 -13.00
CA ALA A 236 5.76 8.08 -13.99
C ALA A 236 5.75 9.53 -13.48
N SER A 237 6.63 10.35 -14.06
CA SER A 237 6.69 11.80 -13.80
C SER A 237 5.39 12.52 -14.14
N SER A 238 4.71 12.05 -15.18
CA SER A 238 3.46 12.59 -15.68
C SER A 238 2.78 11.57 -16.59
N MET A 239 1.56 11.88 -17.00
CA MET A 239 0.87 11.14 -18.07
C MET A 239 0.11 12.13 -18.96
N PHE A 240 0.01 11.82 -20.25
CA PHE A 240 -0.93 12.48 -21.14
C PHE A 240 -2.37 12.09 -20.77
N ILE A 241 -3.27 13.07 -20.79
CA ILE A 241 -4.68 12.88 -20.48
C ILE A 241 -5.45 13.01 -21.79
N GLU A 242 -5.98 11.90 -22.30
CA GLU A 242 -6.82 11.91 -23.50
C GLU A 242 -8.14 12.63 -23.21
N THR A 243 -8.83 12.25 -22.15
CA THR A 243 -10.01 12.94 -21.62
C THR A 243 -10.05 12.87 -20.10
N GLU A 244 -10.85 13.73 -19.46
CA GLU A 244 -11.04 13.65 -18.01
C GLU A 244 -11.56 12.27 -17.54
N LYS A 245 -12.41 11.61 -18.34
CA LYS A 245 -13.04 10.32 -17.99
C LYS A 245 -12.14 9.13 -18.27
N LEU A 246 -11.26 9.27 -19.26
CA LEU A 246 -10.36 8.23 -19.75
C LEU A 246 -8.99 8.89 -19.98
N PRO A 247 -8.07 8.82 -19.01
CA PRO A 247 -6.71 9.32 -19.19
C PRO A 247 -5.99 8.57 -20.31
N GLY A 248 -6.01 7.23 -20.27
CA GLY A 248 -5.67 6.36 -21.41
C GLY A 248 -4.19 6.03 -21.58
N PHE A 249 -3.29 6.73 -20.86
CA PHE A 249 -1.84 6.62 -21.00
C PHE A 249 -1.11 6.46 -19.66
N GLU A 250 -1.72 5.74 -18.72
CA GLU A 250 -1.20 5.48 -17.39
C GLU A 250 0.10 4.66 -17.40
N ALA A 251 0.95 4.82 -16.38
CA ALA A 251 2.26 4.17 -16.30
C ALA A 251 2.19 2.62 -16.37
N PHE A 252 1.16 2.01 -15.78
CA PHE A 252 0.94 0.56 -15.79
C PHE A 252 0.67 -0.04 -17.18
N LYS A 253 0.45 0.79 -18.20
CA LYS A 253 0.33 0.30 -19.58
C LYS A 253 1.67 -0.14 -20.17
N ALA A 254 2.78 0.23 -19.55
CA ALA A 254 4.11 -0.16 -20.00
C ALA A 254 4.61 -1.48 -19.39
N ASN A 255 3.77 -2.22 -18.64
CA ASN A 255 4.09 -3.58 -18.17
C ASN A 255 2.88 -4.53 -18.20
N ASP A 256 1.82 -4.17 -18.92
CA ASP A 256 0.58 -4.96 -19.01
C ASP A 256 0.70 -6.12 -20.03
N GLY A 257 1.76 -6.13 -20.84
CA GLY A 257 2.01 -7.12 -21.88
C GLY A 257 1.12 -6.96 -23.11
N ASN A 258 0.45 -5.82 -23.27
CA ASN A 258 -0.36 -5.48 -24.43
C ASN A 258 0.37 -4.42 -25.29
N PRO A 259 0.85 -4.79 -26.50
CA PRO A 259 1.60 -3.86 -27.34
C PRO A 259 0.77 -2.71 -27.92
N ASP A 260 -0.57 -2.80 -27.85
CA ASP A 260 -1.50 -1.78 -28.34
C ASP A 260 -1.76 -0.66 -27.30
N THR A 261 -1.29 -0.82 -26.07
CA THR A 261 -1.35 0.20 -25.01
C THR A 261 0.03 0.76 -24.71
N CYS A 262 0.07 1.95 -24.13
CA CYS A 262 1.33 2.58 -23.75
C CYS A 262 1.15 3.60 -22.62
N TRP A 263 2.22 3.84 -21.89
CA TRP A 263 2.39 5.10 -21.16
C TRP A 263 2.77 6.19 -22.17
N GLN A 264 2.31 7.41 -21.95
CA GLN A 264 2.76 8.59 -22.68
C GLN A 264 2.99 9.74 -21.72
N ALA A 265 4.16 10.39 -21.82
CA ALA A 265 4.50 11.52 -20.98
C ALA A 265 3.64 12.75 -21.28
N GLY A 266 3.49 13.64 -20.28
CA GLY A 266 2.89 14.97 -20.45
C GLY A 266 3.85 16.04 -20.99
N GLY A 267 5.13 15.71 -21.19
CA GLY A 267 6.16 16.65 -21.64
C GLY A 267 7.29 15.98 -22.43
N VAL A 268 8.24 16.78 -22.90
CA VAL A 268 9.33 16.32 -23.78
C VAL A 268 10.71 16.25 -23.13
N LYS A 269 10.85 16.76 -21.90
CA LYS A 269 12.11 16.83 -21.13
C LYS A 269 11.88 16.39 -19.70
N ASP A 270 12.93 15.85 -19.11
CA ASP A 270 12.99 15.43 -17.70
C ASP A 270 11.80 14.54 -17.29
N GLN A 271 11.39 13.66 -18.19
CA GLN A 271 10.32 12.69 -17.94
C GLN A 271 10.90 11.36 -17.48
N TRP A 272 10.13 10.58 -16.73
CA TRP A 272 10.56 9.24 -16.35
C TRP A 272 9.38 8.30 -16.26
N LEU A 273 9.69 7.03 -16.53
CA LEU A 273 8.85 5.87 -16.28
C LEU A 273 9.67 4.89 -15.46
N GLU A 274 9.10 4.41 -14.38
CA GLU A 274 9.78 3.65 -13.34
C GLU A 274 8.97 2.41 -12.97
N VAL A 275 9.67 1.35 -12.59
CA VAL A 275 9.11 0.27 -11.81
C VAL A 275 9.65 0.29 -10.38
N GLU A 276 8.78 0.06 -9.41
CA GLU A 276 9.08 -0.14 -7.99
C GLU A 276 8.64 -1.54 -7.55
N TRP A 277 9.48 -2.25 -6.80
CA TRP A 277 9.18 -3.59 -6.29
C TRP A 277 9.07 -3.63 -4.77
N VAL A 278 8.14 -4.45 -4.27
CA VAL A 278 7.97 -4.74 -2.83
C VAL A 278 9.26 -5.34 -2.23
N LYS A 279 10.00 -6.13 -3.00
CA LYS A 279 11.32 -6.66 -2.63
C LYS A 279 12.32 -6.34 -3.74
N PRO A 280 13.57 -5.96 -3.42
CA PRO A 280 14.60 -5.73 -4.42
C PRO A 280 14.73 -6.89 -5.40
N GLN A 281 14.87 -6.56 -6.69
CA GLN A 281 15.05 -7.54 -7.77
C GLN A 281 16.47 -7.47 -8.30
N THR A 282 17.00 -8.63 -8.68
CA THR A 282 18.28 -8.73 -9.41
C THR A 282 18.00 -8.85 -10.90
N PHE A 283 18.65 -8.01 -11.70
CA PHE A 283 18.50 -7.97 -13.16
C PHE A 283 19.79 -7.44 -13.82
N SER A 284 19.94 -7.73 -15.11
CA SER A 284 21.15 -7.37 -15.90
C SER A 284 20.81 -6.87 -17.31
N LYS A 285 19.53 -6.87 -17.67
CA LYS A 285 19.06 -6.46 -18.99
C LYS A 285 17.76 -5.68 -18.90
N VAL A 286 17.66 -4.65 -19.72
CA VAL A 286 16.43 -3.87 -19.94
C VAL A 286 16.09 -3.85 -21.42
N VAL A 287 14.81 -4.00 -21.74
CA VAL A 287 14.26 -3.89 -23.10
C VAL A 287 13.17 -2.83 -23.09
N ILE A 288 13.31 -1.79 -23.91
CA ILE A 288 12.36 -0.69 -24.01
C ILE A 288 11.72 -0.73 -25.39
N ASN A 289 10.38 -0.71 -25.42
CA ASN A 289 9.61 -0.53 -26.65
C ASN A 289 9.01 0.87 -26.67
N GLU A 290 9.67 1.78 -27.37
CA GLU A 290 9.11 3.10 -27.65
C GLU A 290 8.07 3.03 -28.77
N VAL A 291 6.94 3.71 -28.60
CA VAL A 291 5.97 3.93 -29.68
C VAL A 291 6.49 5.08 -30.56
N GLY A 292 6.84 4.75 -31.80
CA GLY A 292 7.51 5.70 -32.70
C GLY A 292 9.02 5.67 -32.54
N ASN A 293 9.66 6.84 -32.48
CA ASN A 293 11.10 7.00 -32.31
C ASN A 293 11.44 8.48 -32.00
N GLU A 294 10.90 8.99 -30.90
CA GLU A 294 10.92 10.41 -30.53
C GLU A 294 11.93 10.72 -29.41
N ILE A 295 12.32 9.74 -28.59
CA ILE A 295 13.31 9.89 -27.51
C ILE A 295 14.72 10.10 -28.12
N LYS A 296 15.34 11.23 -27.77
CA LYS A 296 16.67 11.66 -28.28
C LYS A 296 17.79 11.53 -27.27
N ARG A 297 17.47 11.52 -25.97
CA ARG A 297 18.47 11.30 -24.93
C ARG A 297 17.81 10.76 -23.69
N TYR A 298 18.34 9.66 -23.17
CA TYR A 298 17.82 9.04 -21.97
C TYR A 298 18.90 8.26 -21.22
N LYS A 299 18.56 7.88 -20.00
CA LYS A 299 19.35 7.00 -19.15
C LYS A 299 18.46 5.87 -18.66
N VAL A 300 19.04 4.68 -18.51
CA VAL A 300 18.45 3.62 -17.68
C VAL A 300 19.14 3.70 -16.33
N GLN A 301 18.36 3.72 -15.26
CA GLN A 301 18.88 3.93 -13.91
C GLN A 301 18.28 2.94 -12.91
N ALA A 302 19.05 2.58 -11.88
CA ALA A 302 18.57 1.81 -10.74
C ALA A 302 18.75 2.60 -9.44
N TRP A 303 17.85 2.38 -8.48
CA TRP A 303 17.93 3.02 -7.17
C TRP A 303 18.89 2.25 -6.24
N GLY A 304 19.96 2.91 -5.81
CA GLY A 304 20.99 2.36 -4.92
C GLY A 304 20.74 2.58 -3.42
N GLY A 305 19.53 2.97 -3.02
CA GLY A 305 19.15 3.24 -1.63
C GLY A 305 19.38 4.69 -1.16
N ASN A 306 20.34 5.40 -1.76
CA ASN A 306 20.64 6.81 -1.46
C ASN A 306 20.67 7.71 -2.72
N GLY A 307 20.32 7.17 -3.88
CA GLY A 307 20.35 7.89 -5.15
C GLY A 307 20.20 6.97 -6.36
N TRP A 308 19.96 7.59 -7.52
CA TRP A 308 19.90 6.92 -8.82
C TRP A 308 21.30 6.69 -9.38
N GLN A 309 21.55 5.48 -9.87
CA GLN A 309 22.78 5.08 -10.54
C GLN A 309 22.52 4.83 -12.02
N ASP A 310 23.36 5.39 -12.88
CA ASP A 310 23.26 5.20 -14.34
C ASP A 310 23.76 3.80 -14.72
N LEU A 311 22.89 3.00 -15.33
CA LEU A 311 23.21 1.68 -15.87
C LEU A 311 23.55 1.74 -17.37
N ALA A 312 22.86 2.62 -18.10
CA ALA A 312 23.08 2.83 -19.52
C ALA A 312 22.67 4.26 -19.94
N VAL A 313 23.21 4.73 -21.05
CA VAL A 313 22.86 6.00 -21.70
C VAL A 313 22.53 5.72 -23.16
N GLY A 314 21.50 6.39 -23.71
CA GLY A 314 21.13 6.25 -25.12
C GLY A 314 20.75 7.57 -25.78
N GLU A 315 21.00 7.65 -27.09
CA GLU A 315 20.72 8.81 -27.96
C GLU A 315 19.50 8.60 -28.89
N THR A 316 19.07 7.35 -29.06
CA THR A 316 17.78 6.99 -29.68
C THR A 316 17.27 5.74 -28.99
N CYS A 317 15.96 5.68 -28.72
CA CYS A 317 15.34 4.48 -28.14
C CYS A 317 14.78 3.59 -29.26
N GLY A 318 13.63 3.95 -29.83
CA GLY A 318 12.93 3.12 -30.80
C GLY A 318 12.37 1.83 -30.19
N SER A 319 11.95 0.90 -31.04
CA SER A 319 11.39 -0.39 -30.64
C SER A 319 12.48 -1.41 -30.31
N GLU A 320 12.20 -2.31 -29.37
CA GLU A 320 13.06 -3.41 -28.92
C GLU A 320 14.48 -3.00 -28.47
N LYS A 321 14.61 -1.77 -27.95
CA LYS A 321 15.90 -1.23 -27.53
C LYS A 321 16.42 -1.99 -26.31
N THR A 322 17.50 -2.74 -26.51
CA THR A 322 18.09 -3.58 -25.47
C THR A 322 19.34 -2.94 -24.88
N HIS A 323 19.40 -2.91 -23.54
CA HIS A 323 20.59 -2.56 -22.76
C HIS A 323 20.98 -3.74 -21.89
N ALA A 324 22.25 -4.14 -21.94
CA ALA A 324 22.82 -5.17 -21.07
C ALA A 324 23.96 -4.55 -20.25
N PHE A 325 24.05 -4.94 -18.99
CA PHE A 325 25.00 -4.41 -18.01
C PHE A 325 25.27 -5.46 -16.93
N ASP A 326 26.26 -5.22 -16.06
CA ASP A 326 26.55 -6.09 -14.93
C ASP A 326 25.33 -6.23 -14.01
N ALA A 327 25.08 -7.42 -13.49
CA ALA A 327 23.89 -7.66 -12.67
C ALA A 327 23.84 -6.73 -11.45
N VAL A 328 22.71 -6.04 -11.29
CA VAL A 328 22.43 -5.14 -10.16
C VAL A 328 21.25 -5.66 -9.36
N THR A 329 21.22 -5.34 -8.05
CA THR A 329 20.07 -5.59 -7.18
C THR A 329 19.51 -4.25 -6.71
N ALA A 330 18.26 -3.95 -7.03
CA ALA A 330 17.63 -2.66 -6.73
C ALA A 330 16.14 -2.80 -6.42
N SER A 331 15.60 -1.85 -5.64
CA SER A 331 14.16 -1.75 -5.36
C SER A 331 13.40 -1.01 -6.46
N GLN A 332 14.09 -0.22 -7.28
CA GLN A 332 13.50 0.53 -8.39
C GLN A 332 14.43 0.54 -9.61
N CYS A 333 13.83 0.61 -10.79
CA CYS A 333 14.51 0.80 -12.06
C CYS A 333 13.68 1.75 -12.92
N ARG A 334 14.32 2.71 -13.60
CA ARG A 334 13.63 3.67 -14.46
C ARG A 334 14.34 3.92 -15.76
N ILE A 335 13.57 4.36 -16.74
CA ILE A 335 14.07 5.15 -17.86
C ILE A 335 13.87 6.63 -17.51
N PHE A 336 14.95 7.41 -17.53
CA PHE A 336 14.93 8.86 -17.39
C PHE A 336 15.16 9.50 -18.76
N ILE A 337 14.10 10.05 -19.34
CA ILE A 337 14.06 10.71 -20.64
C ILE A 337 14.47 12.17 -20.44
N ILE A 338 15.68 12.49 -20.89
CA ILE A 338 16.26 13.81 -20.76
C ILE A 338 15.71 14.74 -21.84
N ASP A 339 15.58 14.25 -23.07
CA ASP A 339 15.06 15.03 -24.21
C ASP A 339 14.42 14.12 -25.27
N ALA A 340 13.36 14.62 -25.90
CA ALA A 340 12.63 13.97 -26.98
C ALA A 340 12.10 15.01 -27.99
N SER A 341 11.87 14.62 -29.25
CA SER A 341 11.22 15.49 -30.26
C SER A 341 9.74 15.71 -30.00
N LYS A 342 9.08 14.74 -29.35
CA LYS A 342 7.68 14.80 -28.90
C LYS A 342 7.56 14.11 -27.55
N ALA A 343 6.37 14.17 -26.96
CA ALA A 343 6.08 13.44 -25.74
C ALA A 343 6.41 11.96 -25.92
N ALA A 344 7.30 11.45 -25.09
CA ALA A 344 7.73 10.05 -25.18
C ALA A 344 6.56 9.11 -24.88
N SER A 345 6.52 7.99 -25.58
CA SER A 345 5.52 6.96 -25.37
C SER A 345 6.19 5.58 -25.35
N ILE A 346 5.88 4.77 -24.34
CA ILE A 346 6.50 3.46 -24.11
C ILE A 346 5.38 2.43 -23.95
N SER A 347 5.33 1.46 -24.86
CA SER A 347 4.36 0.35 -24.80
C SER A 347 4.81 -0.77 -23.89
N GLU A 348 6.12 -0.98 -23.71
CA GLU A 348 6.63 -1.97 -22.77
C GLU A 348 8.01 -1.57 -22.24
N PHE A 349 8.19 -1.69 -20.92
CA PHE A 349 9.44 -1.55 -20.20
C PHE A 349 9.78 -2.88 -19.51
N GLY A 350 10.52 -3.73 -20.21
CA GLY A 350 10.89 -5.07 -19.75
C GLY A 350 12.23 -5.09 -19.01
N ILE A 351 12.30 -5.85 -17.91
CA ILE A 351 13.49 -5.94 -17.03
C ILE A 351 13.79 -7.42 -16.76
N PHE A 352 15.03 -7.87 -17.00
CA PHE A 352 15.42 -9.28 -17.01
C PHE A 352 16.70 -9.58 -16.25
#